data_AF-A0A4Q2Y495-F1
#
_entry.id   AF-A0A4Q2Y495-F1
#
_cell.length_a   1.000
_cell.length_b   1.000
_cell.length_c   1.000
_cell.angle_alpha   90.00
_cell.angle_beta   90.00
_cell.angle_gamma   90.00
#
_symmetry.space_group_name_H-M   'P 1'
#
loop_
_entity.id
_entity.type
_entity.pdbx_description
1 polymer ?
#
loop_
_entity_poly.entity_id
_entity_poly.type
_entity_poly.pdbx_seq_one_letter_code
_entity_poly.pdbx_strand_id
1 'polypeptide(L)'
;MKTRPYILAILVLVVVAIAAFSPAFFSGKIIAPLDIATRVLAPWKESAHGAKPHNHYVSDSVTQYLPYRIHAEKSLREDGYIGWNPYTMGGSSLAANTMALPASWTIQLHRFLPFDKAWNTGLLAEFLIAGIGMLAFLRSRRLPWLACVLGALLYMGNSQFIIWIYHRWALSSFCWIPWVFWTAADGFDLKNLRPKQWLLPIFLTLALLGSSLQHLVFVIAACGCLFAGTVRNWREPLREWPAASAWTIAFLLAFGMAAFTIVPQVQAYFT
;
A
#
# COMPACT_ATOMS: atom_id res chain seq x y z
N MET A 1 25.13 -4.98 22.07
CA MET A 1 25.30 -3.57 21.66
C MET A 1 24.73 -3.19 20.27
N LYS A 2 24.40 -4.13 19.36
CA LYS A 2 23.90 -3.80 17.99
C LYS A 2 22.41 -3.40 17.89
N THR A 3 21.62 -3.60 18.94
CA THR A 3 20.16 -3.34 18.95
C THR A 3 19.78 -1.89 19.23
N ARG A 4 20.54 -1.17 20.05
CA ARG A 4 20.31 0.25 20.39
C ARG A 4 20.13 1.17 19.17
N PRO A 5 20.99 1.15 18.14
CA PRO A 5 20.82 2.04 16.99
C PRO A 5 19.60 1.68 16.13
N TYR A 6 19.18 0.41 16.12
CA TYR A 6 17.98 -0.01 15.38
C TYR A 6 16.71 0.53 16.04
N ILE A 7 16.63 0.44 17.37
CA ILE A 7 15.50 0.99 18.15
C ILE A 7 15.43 2.50 17.95
N LEU A 8 16.56 3.20 18.03
CA LEU A 8 16.60 4.65 17.83
C LEU A 8 16.14 5.03 16.41
N ALA A 9 16.59 4.30 15.39
CA ALA A 9 16.18 4.55 14.00
C ALA A 9 14.66 4.36 13.82
N ILE A 10 14.09 3.28 14.34
CA ILE A 10 12.63 3.07 14.29
C ILE A 10 11.89 4.16 15.07
N LEU A 11 12.40 4.53 16.25
CA LEU A 11 11.79 5.59 17.06
C LEU A 11 11.74 6.91 16.30
N VAL A 12 12.81 7.27 15.57
CA VAL A 12 12.83 8.47 14.72
C VAL A 12 11.73 8.39 13.65
N LEU A 13 11.59 7.26 12.94
CA LEU A 13 10.53 7.10 11.94
C LEU A 13 9.14 7.24 12.54
N VAL A 14 8.90 6.59 13.70
CA VAL A 14 7.62 6.63 14.41
C VAL A 14 7.30 8.04 14.88
N VAL A 15 8.26 8.75 15.49
CA VAL A 15 8.07 10.12 15.96
C VAL A 15 7.74 11.05 14.80
N VAL A 16 8.47 10.97 13.68
CA VAL A 16 8.20 11.80 12.50
C VAL A 16 6.81 11.51 11.91
N ALA A 17 6.44 10.24 11.79
CA ALA A 17 5.13 9.86 11.27
C ALA A 17 3.99 10.31 12.20
N ILE A 18 4.10 10.09 13.52
CA ILE A 18 3.10 10.55 14.49
C ILE A 18 3.01 12.08 14.50
N ALA A 19 4.15 12.79 14.43
CA ALA A 19 4.15 14.24 14.37
C ALA A 19 3.40 14.76 13.14
N ALA A 20 3.66 14.19 11.95
CA ALA A 20 2.97 14.54 10.71
C ALA A 20 1.45 14.22 10.76
N PHE A 21 1.06 13.15 11.46
CA PHE A 21 -0.33 12.73 11.61
C PHE A 21 -1.01 13.27 12.88
N SER A 22 -0.34 14.12 13.64
CA SER A 22 -0.77 14.53 14.98
C SER A 22 -2.19 15.10 15.07
N PRO A 23 -2.71 15.90 14.10
CA PRO A 23 -4.08 16.39 14.19
C PRO A 23 -5.12 15.27 14.14
N ALA A 24 -4.79 14.16 13.46
CA ALA A 24 -5.70 13.03 13.28
C ALA A 24 -5.88 12.21 14.58
N PHE A 25 -4.84 12.14 15.42
CA PHE A 25 -4.85 11.34 16.64
C PHE A 25 -5.15 12.15 17.91
N PHE A 26 -4.75 13.42 17.95
CA PHE A 26 -4.88 14.24 19.17
C PHE A 26 -6.01 15.29 19.09
N SER A 27 -6.54 15.57 17.90
CA SER A 27 -7.60 16.59 17.73
C SER A 27 -8.94 16.03 17.23
N GLY A 28 -9.10 14.70 17.23
CA GLY A 28 -10.34 14.05 16.76
C GLY A 28 -10.65 14.31 15.28
N LYS A 29 -9.64 14.61 14.46
CA LYS A 29 -9.82 14.90 13.02
C LYS A 29 -9.64 13.63 12.20
N ILE A 30 -10.30 13.60 11.05
CA ILE A 30 -10.05 12.58 10.01
C ILE A 30 -9.17 13.15 8.91
N ILE A 31 -8.25 12.34 8.39
CA ILE A 31 -7.38 12.70 7.26
C ILE A 31 -8.18 12.55 5.97
N ALA A 32 -9.01 13.54 5.67
CA ALA A 32 -9.87 13.56 4.50
C ALA A 32 -10.15 15.01 4.06
N PRO A 33 -10.30 15.28 2.75
CA PRO A 33 -10.57 16.63 2.24
C PRO A 33 -12.07 16.96 2.34
N LEU A 34 -12.62 16.91 3.56
CA LEU A 34 -14.07 17.07 3.81
C LEU A 34 -14.59 18.49 3.60
N ASP A 35 -13.70 19.48 3.47
CA ASP A 35 -14.06 20.83 3.05
C ASP A 35 -14.63 20.84 1.62
N ILE A 36 -14.26 19.90 0.76
CA ILE A 36 -14.87 19.73 -0.57
C ILE A 36 -16.37 19.42 -0.47
N ALA A 37 -16.77 18.57 0.49
CA ALA A 37 -18.17 18.18 0.64
C ALA A 37 -19.09 19.39 0.89
N THR A 38 -18.60 20.36 1.67
CA THR A 38 -19.38 21.55 2.05
C THR A 38 -19.13 22.74 1.14
N ARG A 39 -18.02 22.82 0.40
CA ARG A 39 -17.64 24.00 -0.39
C ARG A 39 -17.78 23.83 -1.90
N VAL A 40 -17.93 22.60 -2.39
CA VAL A 40 -17.99 22.29 -3.83
C VAL A 40 -19.28 21.60 -4.22
N LEU A 41 -19.76 20.64 -3.43
CA LEU A 41 -20.89 19.78 -3.79
C LEU A 41 -22.24 20.41 -3.40
N ALA A 42 -23.19 20.42 -4.34
CA ALA A 42 -24.58 20.80 -4.03
C ALA A 42 -25.30 19.66 -3.29
N PRO A 43 -26.27 19.97 -2.40
CA PRO A 43 -26.73 21.32 -2.01
C PRO A 43 -25.83 22.00 -0.96
N TRP A 44 -24.92 21.28 -0.33
CA TRP A 44 -24.14 21.79 0.82
C TRP A 44 -23.28 23.02 0.52
N LYS A 45 -22.86 23.22 -0.73
CA LYS A 45 -22.13 24.41 -1.19
C LYS A 45 -22.90 25.72 -0.95
N GLU A 46 -24.22 25.71 -0.91
CA GLU A 46 -25.02 26.92 -0.69
C GLU A 46 -24.69 27.58 0.66
N SER A 47 -24.42 26.76 1.68
CA SER A 47 -24.03 27.22 3.02
C SER A 47 -22.58 27.68 3.14
N ALA A 48 -21.76 27.52 2.09
CA ALA A 48 -20.35 27.90 2.12
C ALA A 48 -20.13 29.41 1.87
N HIS A 49 -21.16 30.16 1.46
CA HIS A 49 -21.07 31.60 1.18
C HIS A 49 -19.88 31.98 0.27
N GLY A 50 -19.58 31.15 -0.73
CA GLY A 50 -18.47 31.36 -1.67
C GLY A 50 -17.08 30.93 -1.16
N ALA A 51 -16.97 30.35 0.04
CA ALA A 51 -15.72 29.78 0.53
C ALA A 51 -15.24 28.65 -0.38
N LYS A 52 -13.94 28.62 -0.68
CA LYS A 52 -13.31 27.62 -1.56
C LYS A 52 -12.63 26.52 -0.73
N PRO A 53 -12.59 25.26 -1.22
CA PRO A 53 -11.79 24.22 -0.59
C PRO A 53 -10.31 24.56 -0.70
N HIS A 54 -9.50 24.00 0.20
CA HIS A 54 -8.04 24.18 0.18
C HIS A 54 -7.41 23.57 -1.07
N ASN A 55 -7.86 22.38 -1.47
CA ASN A 55 -7.43 21.72 -2.70
C ASN A 55 -8.64 21.01 -3.34
N HIS A 56 -9.08 21.49 -4.50
CA HIS A 56 -10.22 20.91 -5.20
C HIS A 56 -9.87 19.72 -6.09
N TYR A 57 -8.59 19.50 -6.42
CA TYR A 57 -8.15 18.44 -7.34
C TYR A 57 -8.41 17.03 -6.81
N VAL A 58 -8.55 16.89 -5.49
CA VAL A 58 -8.82 15.61 -4.81
C VAL A 58 -10.31 15.41 -4.54
N SER A 59 -11.19 15.98 -5.36
CA SER A 59 -12.64 15.89 -5.18
C SER A 59 -13.17 14.46 -5.24
N ASP A 60 -12.55 13.62 -6.07
CA ASP A 60 -12.81 12.18 -6.17
C ASP A 60 -12.55 11.43 -4.85
N SER A 61 -11.69 11.96 -3.97
CA SER A 61 -11.50 11.41 -2.63
C SER A 61 -12.79 11.43 -1.81
N VAL A 62 -13.59 12.49 -1.97
CA VAL A 62 -14.89 12.64 -1.28
C VAL A 62 -16.01 11.97 -2.04
N THR A 63 -16.02 12.05 -3.37
CA THR A 63 -17.13 11.50 -4.18
C THR A 63 -17.00 10.01 -4.48
N GLN A 64 -15.81 9.42 -4.33
CA GLN A 64 -15.54 8.01 -4.66
C GLN A 64 -14.82 7.26 -3.54
N TYR A 65 -13.58 7.63 -3.19
CA TYR A 65 -12.73 6.79 -2.31
C TYR A 65 -13.26 6.65 -0.87
N LEU A 66 -13.73 7.74 -0.27
CA LEU A 66 -14.39 7.69 1.04
C LEU A 66 -15.68 6.87 0.98
N PRO A 67 -16.63 7.12 0.06
CA PRO A 67 -17.82 6.27 -0.12
C PRO A 67 -17.50 4.79 -0.32
N TYR A 68 -16.48 4.44 -1.12
CA TYR A 68 -16.07 3.05 -1.30
C TYR A 68 -15.68 2.39 0.02
N ARG A 69 -14.90 3.10 0.85
CA ARG A 69 -14.52 2.56 2.16
C ARG A 69 -15.65 2.56 3.18
N ILE A 70 -16.54 3.56 3.16
CA ILE A 70 -17.72 3.59 4.03
C ILE A 70 -18.62 2.40 3.72
N HIS A 71 -18.85 2.13 2.43
CA HIS A 71 -19.60 0.97 1.98
C HIS A 71 -18.89 -0.33 2.34
N ALA A 72 -17.56 -0.41 2.13
CA ALA A 72 -16.78 -1.58 2.51
C ALA A 72 -16.87 -1.87 4.01
N GLU A 73 -16.79 -0.85 4.87
CA GLU A 73 -16.99 -1.02 6.32
C GLU A 73 -18.39 -1.56 6.63
N LYS A 74 -19.42 -0.97 6.03
CA LYS A 74 -20.80 -1.42 6.21
C LYS A 74 -20.95 -2.90 5.82
N SER A 75 -20.53 -3.29 4.61
CA SER A 75 -20.58 -4.68 4.14
C SER A 75 -19.76 -5.63 5.03
N LEU A 76 -18.58 -5.21 5.49
CA LEU A 76 -17.78 -6.04 6.40
C LEU A 76 -18.43 -6.27 7.76
N ARG A 77 -19.18 -5.29 8.27
CA ARG A 77 -19.86 -5.36 9.57
C ARG A 77 -21.20 -6.09 9.50
N GLU A 78 -21.96 -5.89 8.42
CA GLU A 78 -23.30 -6.48 8.24
C GLU A 78 -23.22 -7.88 7.63
N ASP A 79 -22.46 -8.04 6.54
CA ASP A 79 -22.41 -9.27 5.74
C ASP A 79 -21.17 -10.13 6.04
N GLY A 80 -20.16 -9.55 6.68
CA GLY A 80 -18.88 -10.23 6.97
C GLY A 80 -17.90 -10.26 5.79
N TYR A 81 -18.28 -9.77 4.61
CA TYR A 81 -17.42 -9.68 3.42
C TYR A 81 -17.78 -8.47 2.55
N ILE A 82 -16.88 -8.07 1.64
CA ILE A 82 -17.12 -6.96 0.70
C ILE A 82 -17.68 -7.53 -0.60
N GLY A 83 -18.98 -7.35 -0.81
CA GLY A 83 -19.72 -7.90 -1.95
C GLY A 83 -20.17 -6.83 -2.94
N TRP A 84 -21.49 -6.72 -3.09
CA TRP A 84 -22.15 -5.86 -4.05
C TRP A 84 -22.25 -4.41 -3.55
N ASN A 85 -22.01 -3.45 -4.45
CA ASN A 85 -22.23 -2.03 -4.24
C ASN A 85 -23.46 -1.58 -5.05
N PRO A 86 -24.62 -1.32 -4.41
CA PRO A 86 -25.84 -0.92 -5.11
C PRO A 86 -25.83 0.54 -5.57
N TYR A 87 -24.87 1.36 -5.13
CA TYR A 87 -24.91 2.83 -5.31
C TYR A 87 -24.35 3.31 -6.65
N THR A 88 -23.82 2.42 -7.48
CA THR A 88 -23.18 2.79 -8.75
C THR A 88 -23.79 2.01 -9.91
N MET A 89 -24.30 2.71 -10.94
CA MET A 89 -24.73 2.12 -12.22
C MET A 89 -25.76 0.97 -12.10
N GLY A 90 -26.69 1.04 -11.14
CA GLY A 90 -27.65 -0.04 -10.87
C GLY A 90 -27.07 -1.22 -10.08
N GLY A 91 -25.78 -1.16 -9.78
CA GLY A 91 -25.04 -2.05 -8.91
C GLY A 91 -23.75 -2.55 -9.56
N SER A 92 -22.69 -2.70 -8.76
CA SER A 92 -21.42 -3.26 -9.22
C SER A 92 -20.76 -4.12 -8.15
N SER A 93 -19.89 -5.06 -8.53
CA SER A 93 -19.07 -5.80 -7.58
C SER A 93 -18.00 -4.87 -7.01
N LEU A 94 -18.06 -4.55 -5.71
CA LEU A 94 -17.01 -3.72 -5.09
C LEU A 94 -15.68 -4.47 -5.05
N ALA A 95 -15.71 -5.81 -4.98
CA ALA A 95 -14.54 -6.68 -5.11
C ALA A 95 -13.79 -6.49 -6.44
N ALA A 96 -14.50 -6.15 -7.51
CA ALA A 96 -13.95 -5.88 -8.84
C ALA A 96 -13.48 -4.43 -9.03
N ASN A 97 -13.79 -3.53 -8.10
CA ASN A 97 -13.40 -2.14 -8.21
C ASN A 97 -11.92 -1.97 -7.82
N THR A 98 -11.07 -1.81 -8.85
CA THR A 98 -9.62 -1.65 -8.69
C THR A 98 -9.22 -0.39 -7.91
N MET A 99 -10.08 0.64 -7.85
CA MET A 99 -9.82 1.86 -7.08
C MET A 99 -10.22 1.71 -5.60
N ALA A 100 -11.18 0.84 -5.29
CA ALA A 100 -11.67 0.64 -3.93
C ALA A 100 -10.71 -0.19 -3.05
N LEU A 101 -9.80 -0.95 -3.66
CA LEU A 101 -8.82 -1.82 -2.99
C LEU A 101 -9.43 -2.69 -1.88
N PRO A 102 -10.51 -3.44 -2.20
CA PRO A 102 -11.36 -4.13 -1.21
C PRO A 102 -10.64 -5.25 -0.47
N ALA A 103 -9.47 -5.70 -0.96
CA ALA A 103 -8.67 -6.74 -0.34
C ALA A 103 -7.42 -6.21 0.37
N SER A 104 -7.17 -4.90 0.33
CA SER A 104 -6.03 -4.28 1.03
C SER A 104 -6.10 -4.59 2.51
N TRP A 105 -4.98 -4.92 3.14
CA TRP A 105 -4.95 -5.32 4.55
C TRP A 105 -5.53 -4.23 5.49
N THR A 106 -5.42 -2.95 5.11
CA THR A 106 -5.98 -1.84 5.89
C THR A 106 -7.51 -1.80 5.90
N ILE A 107 -8.17 -2.45 4.95
CA ILE A 107 -9.63 -2.57 4.95
C ILE A 107 -10.13 -3.41 6.14
N GLN A 108 -9.31 -4.37 6.59
CA GLN A 108 -9.68 -5.28 7.68
C GLN A 108 -9.78 -4.54 9.01
N LEU A 109 -9.13 -3.37 9.15
CA LEU A 109 -9.25 -2.51 10.33
C LEU A 109 -10.70 -2.05 10.55
N HIS A 110 -11.48 -1.88 9.48
CA HIS A 110 -12.88 -1.46 9.53
C HIS A 110 -13.82 -2.52 10.13
N ARG A 111 -13.38 -3.78 10.27
CA ARG A 111 -14.13 -4.79 11.03
C ARG A 111 -14.17 -4.47 12.53
N PHE A 112 -13.08 -3.90 13.04
CA PHE A 112 -12.82 -3.82 14.48
C PHE A 112 -12.86 -2.40 15.02
N LEU A 113 -12.48 -1.41 14.20
CA LEU A 113 -12.38 0.00 14.59
C LEU A 113 -13.47 0.83 13.92
N PRO A 114 -13.99 1.89 14.59
CA PRO A 114 -14.80 2.91 13.94
C PRO A 114 -14.11 3.51 12.71
N PHE A 115 -14.89 3.95 11.72
CA PHE A 115 -14.40 4.41 10.41
C PHE A 115 -13.23 5.38 10.48
N ASP A 116 -13.34 6.43 11.29
CA ASP A 116 -12.32 7.49 11.45
C ASP A 116 -10.99 6.92 11.97
N LYS A 117 -11.05 6.06 12.99
CA LYS A 117 -9.89 5.40 13.59
C LYS A 117 -9.28 4.38 12.63
N ALA A 118 -10.10 3.56 11.96
CA ALA A 118 -9.63 2.60 10.96
C ALA A 118 -8.94 3.31 9.79
N TRP A 119 -9.54 4.40 9.29
CA TRP A 119 -9.02 5.20 8.20
C TRP A 119 -7.65 5.82 8.53
N ASN A 120 -7.59 6.58 9.62
CA ASN A 120 -6.38 7.29 10.05
C ASN A 120 -5.25 6.30 10.42
N THR A 121 -5.57 5.26 11.20
CA THR A 121 -4.59 4.25 11.62
C THR A 121 -4.05 3.47 10.43
N GLY A 122 -4.93 3.11 9.48
CA GLY A 122 -4.51 2.44 8.26
C GLY A 122 -3.55 3.29 7.43
N LEU A 123 -3.77 4.60 7.29
CA LEU A 123 -2.82 5.48 6.59
C LEU A 123 -1.47 5.51 7.33
N LEU A 124 -1.47 5.84 8.63
CA LEU A 124 -0.24 5.92 9.43
C LEU A 124 0.56 4.61 9.34
N ALA A 125 -0.11 3.47 9.46
CA ALA A 125 0.54 2.18 9.45
C ALA A 125 1.19 1.85 8.09
N GLU A 126 0.58 2.20 6.95
CA GLU A 126 1.20 2.02 5.64
C GLU A 126 2.48 2.87 5.48
N PHE A 127 2.46 4.13 5.95
CA PHE A 127 3.67 4.96 5.97
C PHE A 127 4.77 4.32 6.83
N LEU A 128 4.43 3.84 8.03
CA LEU A 128 5.40 3.17 8.91
C LEU A 128 5.94 1.88 8.30
N ILE A 129 5.09 1.06 7.67
CA ILE A 129 5.51 -0.17 6.96
C ILE A 129 6.49 0.18 5.84
N ALA A 130 6.22 1.23 5.06
CA ALA A 130 7.11 1.71 4.02
C ALA A 130 8.48 2.14 4.56
N GLY A 131 8.48 2.99 5.60
CA GLY A 131 9.71 3.51 6.22
C GLY A 131 10.54 2.42 6.89
N ILE A 132 9.91 1.57 7.70
CA ILE A 132 10.60 0.48 8.40
C ILE A 132 11.12 -0.56 7.41
N GLY A 133 10.36 -0.87 6.36
CA GLY A 133 10.81 -1.76 5.29
C GLY A 133 12.03 -1.21 4.56
N MET A 134 12.03 0.08 4.24
CA MET A 134 13.16 0.74 3.60
C MET A 134 14.39 0.76 4.53
N LEU A 135 14.20 1.04 5.82
CA LEU A 135 15.26 0.93 6.81
C LEU A 135 15.84 -0.50 6.83
N ALA A 136 15.01 -1.53 6.90
CA ALA A 136 15.44 -2.94 6.90
C ALA A 136 16.22 -3.30 5.63
N PHE A 137 15.73 -2.88 4.46
CA PHE A 137 16.40 -3.08 3.18
C PHE A 137 17.79 -2.40 3.17
N LEU A 138 17.87 -1.10 3.44
CA LEU A 138 19.13 -0.35 3.43
C LEU A 138 20.11 -0.88 4.48
N ARG A 139 19.62 -1.31 5.66
CA ARG A 139 20.45 -1.96 6.68
C ARG A 139 21.04 -3.28 6.20
N SER A 140 20.28 -4.06 5.43
CA SER A 140 20.78 -5.31 4.85
C SER A 140 21.89 -5.08 3.82
N ARG A 141 22.00 -3.87 3.24
CA ARG A 141 23.10 -3.47 2.34
C ARG A 141 24.34 -2.95 3.08
N ARG A 142 24.35 -3.00 4.42
CA ARG A 142 25.48 -2.56 5.27
C ARG A 142 25.86 -1.08 5.14
N LEU A 143 24.94 -0.22 4.71
CA LEU A 143 25.16 1.22 4.60
C LEU A 143 25.34 1.91 5.98
N PRO A 144 25.83 3.15 6.07
CA PRO A 144 25.86 3.89 7.34
C PRO A 144 24.45 4.20 7.88
N TRP A 145 24.28 4.24 9.21
CA TRP A 145 22.97 4.45 9.86
C TRP A 145 22.25 5.72 9.42
N LEU A 146 22.99 6.83 9.31
CA LEU A 146 22.43 8.11 8.87
C LEU A 146 21.81 8.00 7.47
N ALA A 147 22.53 7.37 6.52
CA ALA A 147 22.02 7.13 5.17
C ALA A 147 20.77 6.23 5.18
N CYS A 148 20.73 5.21 6.04
CA CYS A 148 19.56 4.34 6.15
C CYS A 148 18.34 5.06 6.72
N VAL A 149 18.51 5.89 7.76
CA VAL A 149 17.41 6.67 8.36
C VAL A 149 16.90 7.72 7.38
N LEU A 150 17.79 8.47 6.73
CA LEU A 150 17.41 9.45 5.72
C LEU A 150 16.70 8.79 4.53
N GLY A 151 17.24 7.70 4.00
CA GLY A 151 16.59 6.96 2.91
C GLY A 151 15.21 6.41 3.29
N ALA A 152 15.05 5.92 4.52
CA ALA A 152 13.77 5.47 5.04
C ALA A 152 12.75 6.63 5.18
N LEU A 153 13.17 7.78 5.71
CA LEU A 153 12.34 8.98 5.81
C LEU A 153 11.92 9.51 4.43
N LEU A 154 12.86 9.58 3.50
CA LEU A 154 12.61 10.07 2.13
C LEU A 154 11.67 9.12 1.37
N TYR A 155 11.82 7.81 1.53
CA TYR A 155 10.91 6.85 0.92
C TYR A 155 9.52 6.92 1.55
N MET A 156 9.44 6.94 2.88
CA MET A 156 8.18 7.04 3.61
C MET A 156 7.43 8.32 3.26
N GLY A 157 8.11 9.46 3.17
CA GLY A 157 7.54 10.77 2.88
C GLY A 157 7.65 11.21 1.41
N ASN A 158 7.72 10.28 0.47
CA ASN A 158 7.86 10.64 -0.94
C ASN A 158 6.61 11.37 -1.47
N SER A 159 6.78 12.18 -2.52
CA SER A 159 5.69 13.00 -3.08
C SER A 159 4.51 12.19 -3.58
N GLN A 160 4.73 11.01 -4.14
CA GLN A 160 3.66 10.14 -4.64
C GLN A 160 2.74 9.69 -3.51
N PHE A 161 3.28 9.36 -2.33
CA PHE A 161 2.48 8.95 -1.17
C PHE A 161 1.73 10.13 -0.57
N ILE A 162 2.34 11.31 -0.52
CA ILE A 162 1.74 12.50 0.11
C ILE A 162 0.63 13.08 -0.78
N ILE A 163 0.89 13.27 -2.07
CA ILE A 163 -0.06 13.91 -3.00
C ILE A 163 -1.33 13.04 -3.16
N TRP A 164 -1.15 11.72 -3.23
CA TRP A 164 -2.23 10.76 -3.48
C TRP A 164 -2.66 9.99 -2.22
N ILE A 165 -2.48 10.59 -1.05
CA ILE A 165 -2.71 9.94 0.25
C ILE A 165 -4.12 9.32 0.39
N TYR A 166 -5.13 9.92 -0.25
CA TYR A 166 -6.52 9.46 -0.17
C TYR A 166 -6.85 8.31 -1.13
N HIS A 167 -6.14 8.24 -2.27
CA HIS A 167 -6.41 7.28 -3.33
C HIS A 167 -5.77 5.91 -3.07
N ARG A 168 -4.82 5.86 -2.13
CA ARG A 168 -4.19 4.68 -1.50
C ARG A 168 -3.55 3.62 -2.40
N TRP A 169 -3.85 3.53 -3.70
CA TRP A 169 -3.33 2.49 -4.60
C TRP A 169 -1.80 2.45 -4.66
N ALA A 170 -1.15 3.61 -4.61
CA ALA A 170 0.30 3.68 -4.58
C ALA A 170 0.83 3.34 -3.19
N LEU A 171 0.26 3.95 -2.14
CA LEU A 171 0.71 3.77 -0.77
C LEU A 171 0.50 2.33 -0.26
N SER A 172 -0.71 1.78 -0.40
CA SER A 172 -1.09 0.44 0.04
C SER A 172 -0.28 -0.66 -0.65
N SER A 173 0.10 -0.46 -1.91
CA SER A 173 0.93 -1.42 -2.65
C SER A 173 2.43 -1.22 -2.38
N PHE A 174 2.92 0.00 -2.60
CA PHE A 174 4.35 0.29 -2.59
C PHE A 174 4.96 0.31 -1.18
N CYS A 175 4.17 0.45 -0.11
CA CYS A 175 4.70 0.28 1.25
C CYS A 175 5.35 -1.09 1.47
N TRP A 176 4.96 -2.11 0.70
CA TRP A 176 5.51 -3.46 0.77
C TRP A 176 6.75 -3.67 -0.11
N ILE A 177 7.02 -2.81 -1.09
CA ILE A 177 8.15 -2.95 -2.03
C ILE A 177 9.51 -3.01 -1.32
N PRO A 178 9.80 -2.17 -0.30
CA PRO A 178 11.06 -2.30 0.42
C PRO A 178 11.23 -3.65 1.12
N TRP A 179 10.14 -4.28 1.55
CA TRP A 179 10.17 -5.62 2.13
C TRP A 179 10.45 -6.67 1.07
N VAL A 180 9.88 -6.54 -0.12
CA VAL A 180 10.21 -7.36 -1.30
C VAL A 180 11.71 -7.24 -1.64
N PHE A 181 12.26 -6.03 -1.63
CA PHE A 181 13.69 -5.81 -1.86
C PHE A 181 14.54 -6.41 -0.74
N TRP A 182 14.13 -6.22 0.52
CA TRP A 182 14.83 -6.79 1.67
C TRP A 182 14.93 -8.32 1.62
N THR A 183 13.89 -9.00 1.18
CA THR A 183 13.88 -10.47 1.05
C THR A 183 14.68 -10.94 -0.16
N ALA A 184 14.52 -10.31 -1.33
CA ALA A 184 15.00 -10.85 -2.60
C ALA A 184 16.37 -10.30 -3.08
N ALA A 185 16.85 -9.16 -2.58
CA ALA A 185 17.99 -8.45 -3.17
C ALA A 185 19.37 -9.13 -3.09
N ASP A 186 19.53 -10.26 -2.39
CA ASP A 186 20.80 -11.01 -2.44
C ASP A 186 20.79 -12.17 -3.44
N GLY A 187 19.74 -12.28 -4.27
CA GLY A 187 19.55 -13.41 -5.18
C GLY A 187 19.11 -14.68 -4.45
N PHE A 188 18.80 -15.72 -5.23
CA PHE A 188 18.26 -16.98 -4.73
C PHE A 188 19.22 -18.13 -4.98
N ASP A 189 19.47 -18.93 -3.95
CA ASP A 189 20.03 -20.27 -4.06
C ASP A 189 18.98 -21.24 -3.51
N LEU A 190 18.33 -22.00 -4.40
CA LEU A 190 17.25 -22.92 -4.04
C LEU A 190 17.71 -24.01 -3.06
N LYS A 191 19.01 -24.31 -2.99
CA LYS A 191 19.55 -25.29 -2.04
C LYS A 191 19.69 -24.72 -0.63
N ASN A 192 19.88 -23.40 -0.51
CA ASN A 192 20.18 -22.72 0.75
C ASN A 192 19.40 -21.40 0.86
N LEU A 193 18.07 -21.49 0.85
CA LEU A 193 17.22 -20.32 1.04
C LEU A 193 17.35 -19.77 2.46
N ARG A 194 17.61 -18.48 2.57
CA ARG A 194 17.71 -17.79 3.86
C ARG A 194 16.30 -17.54 4.42
N PRO A 195 16.11 -17.54 5.75
CA PRO A 195 14.78 -17.43 6.37
C PRO A 195 13.92 -16.28 5.83
N LYS A 196 14.51 -15.09 5.62
CA LYS A 196 13.79 -13.93 5.08
C LYS A 196 13.22 -14.15 3.67
N GLN A 197 13.81 -15.04 2.87
CA GLN A 197 13.39 -15.27 1.48
C GLN A 197 12.06 -16.01 1.39
N TRP A 198 11.71 -16.80 2.42
CA TRP A 198 10.41 -17.45 2.54
C TRP A 198 9.26 -16.46 2.73
N LEU A 199 9.55 -15.21 3.13
CA LEU A 199 8.56 -14.15 3.29
C LEU A 199 8.25 -13.41 1.98
N LEU A 200 9.03 -13.66 0.90
CA LEU A 200 8.82 -12.98 -0.37
C LEU A 200 7.38 -13.13 -0.91
N PRO A 201 6.80 -14.35 -1.00
CA PRO A 201 5.44 -14.50 -1.51
C PRO A 201 4.43 -13.71 -0.68
N ILE A 202 4.61 -13.64 0.65
CA ILE A 202 3.71 -12.91 1.55
C ILE A 202 3.75 -11.40 1.26
N PHE A 203 4.94 -10.81 1.16
CA PHE A 203 5.06 -9.38 0.85
C PHE A 203 4.59 -9.05 -0.57
N LEU A 204 4.81 -9.94 -1.53
CA LEU A 204 4.23 -9.80 -2.87
C LEU A 204 2.71 -9.84 -2.81
N THR A 205 2.10 -10.82 -2.13
CA THR A 205 0.66 -10.89 -1.94
C THR A 205 0.12 -9.59 -1.35
N LEU A 206 0.73 -9.08 -0.28
CA LEU A 206 0.30 -7.84 0.38
C LEU A 206 0.43 -6.62 -0.55
N ALA A 207 1.50 -6.56 -1.35
CA ALA A 207 1.67 -5.53 -2.38
C ALA A 207 0.58 -5.60 -3.45
N LEU A 208 0.24 -6.81 -3.91
CA LEU A 208 -0.78 -7.06 -4.93
C LEU A 208 -2.19 -6.76 -4.41
N LEU A 209 -2.53 -7.18 -3.19
CA LEU A 209 -3.83 -6.92 -2.57
C LEU A 209 -4.09 -5.42 -2.34
N GLY A 210 -3.02 -4.64 -2.14
CA GLY A 210 -3.07 -3.18 -2.01
C GLY A 210 -2.92 -2.42 -3.33
N SER A 211 -2.86 -3.11 -4.48
CA SER A 211 -2.60 -2.49 -5.78
C SER A 211 -3.86 -2.35 -6.63
N SER A 212 -3.93 -1.28 -7.43
CA SER A 212 -4.78 -1.29 -8.62
C SER A 212 -4.07 -2.04 -9.76
N LEU A 213 -4.79 -2.39 -10.84
CA LEU A 213 -4.22 -3.09 -11.99
C LEU A 213 -3.00 -2.34 -12.58
N GLN A 214 -3.03 -1.00 -12.58
CA GLN A 214 -1.89 -0.19 -13.03
C GLN A 214 -0.69 -0.29 -12.07
N HIS A 215 -0.93 -0.29 -10.76
CA HIS A 215 0.13 -0.36 -9.74
C HIS A 215 0.76 -1.75 -9.70
N LEU A 216 -0.02 -2.80 -9.98
CA LEU A 216 0.46 -4.16 -10.14
C LEU A 216 1.55 -4.24 -11.22
N VAL A 217 1.38 -3.55 -12.36
CA VAL A 217 2.40 -3.50 -13.41
C VAL A 217 3.71 -2.88 -12.89
N PHE A 218 3.62 -1.82 -12.09
CA PHE A 218 4.81 -1.21 -11.47
C PHE A 218 5.47 -2.11 -10.43
N VAL A 219 4.70 -2.88 -9.65
CA VAL A 219 5.25 -3.91 -8.74
C VAL A 219 6.03 -4.96 -9.54
N ILE A 220 5.45 -5.48 -10.63
CA ILE A 220 6.12 -6.45 -11.50
C ILE A 220 7.38 -5.84 -12.12
N ALA A 221 7.31 -4.61 -12.63
CA ALA A 221 8.45 -3.92 -13.20
C ALA A 221 9.59 -3.74 -12.18
N ALA A 222 9.27 -3.33 -10.94
CA ALA A 222 10.25 -3.20 -9.87
C ALA A 222 10.92 -4.55 -9.53
N CYS A 223 10.14 -5.64 -9.45
CA CYS A 223 10.66 -6.99 -9.26
C CYS A 223 11.52 -7.45 -10.44
N GLY A 224 11.13 -7.11 -11.67
CA GLY A 224 11.89 -7.37 -12.89
C GLY A 224 13.25 -6.66 -12.90
N CYS A 225 13.28 -5.38 -12.52
CA CYS A 225 14.52 -4.63 -12.33
C CYS A 225 15.41 -5.27 -11.26
N LEU A 226 14.82 -5.71 -10.15
CA LEU A 226 15.58 -6.39 -9.08
C LEU A 226 16.16 -7.72 -9.57
N PHE A 227 15.35 -8.54 -10.26
CA PHE A 227 15.79 -9.79 -10.85
C PHE A 227 16.93 -9.55 -11.86
N ALA A 228 16.76 -8.60 -12.78
CA ALA A 228 17.78 -8.22 -13.75
C ALA A 228 19.09 -7.76 -13.08
N GLY A 229 19.01 -7.05 -11.95
CA GLY A 229 20.17 -6.66 -11.15
C GLY A 229 20.84 -7.82 -10.39
N THR A 230 20.14 -8.95 -10.19
CA THR A 230 20.72 -10.16 -9.57
C THR A 230 21.36 -11.11 -10.58
N VAL A 231 21.04 -10.97 -11.88
CA VAL A 231 21.65 -11.77 -12.95
C VAL A 231 23.14 -11.46 -13.05
N ARG A 232 23.99 -12.48 -12.89
CA ARG A 232 25.46 -12.30 -12.91
C ARG A 232 26.02 -12.35 -14.32
N ASN A 233 25.46 -13.20 -15.18
CA ASN A 233 25.92 -13.35 -16.56
C ASN A 233 24.76 -13.54 -17.54
N TRP A 234 24.48 -12.49 -18.31
CA TRP A 234 23.45 -12.50 -19.36
C TRP A 234 23.78 -13.44 -20.53
N ARG A 235 25.03 -13.90 -20.68
CA ARG A 235 25.44 -14.83 -21.75
C ARG A 235 25.15 -16.29 -21.42
N GLU A 236 24.93 -16.62 -20.14
CA GLU A 236 24.67 -17.99 -19.67
C GLU A 236 23.32 -18.06 -18.91
N PRO A 237 22.18 -17.80 -19.58
CA PRO A 237 20.88 -17.68 -18.92
C PRO A 237 20.44 -18.96 -18.20
N LEU A 238 20.91 -20.13 -18.65
CA LEU A 238 20.63 -21.42 -18.02
C LEU A 238 21.19 -21.52 -16.59
N ARG A 239 22.22 -20.75 -16.26
CA ARG A 239 22.81 -20.73 -14.91
C ARG A 239 21.96 -19.96 -13.90
N GLU A 240 21.09 -19.08 -14.39
CA GLU A 240 20.19 -18.24 -13.59
C GLU A 240 18.79 -18.89 -13.39
N TRP A 241 18.58 -20.09 -13.99
CA TRP A 241 17.32 -20.84 -13.85
C TRP A 241 16.83 -21.00 -12.41
N PRO A 242 17.68 -21.34 -11.41
CA PRO A 242 17.22 -21.46 -10.03
C PRO A 242 16.62 -20.16 -9.47
N ALA A 243 17.20 -19.01 -9.82
CA ALA A 243 16.70 -17.72 -9.39
C ALA A 243 15.42 -17.33 -10.11
N ALA A 244 15.33 -17.58 -11.42
CA ALA A 244 14.11 -17.40 -12.19
C ALA A 244 12.98 -18.27 -11.65
N SER A 245 13.24 -19.54 -11.35
CA SER A 245 12.26 -20.46 -10.75
C SER A 245 11.77 -19.97 -9.39
N ALA A 246 12.67 -19.47 -8.53
CA ALA A 246 12.29 -18.93 -7.23
C ALA A 246 11.33 -17.73 -7.35
N TRP A 247 11.64 -16.79 -8.25
CA TRP A 247 10.75 -15.66 -8.54
C TRP A 247 9.41 -16.13 -9.11
N THR A 248 9.41 -17.04 -10.08
CA THR A 248 8.19 -17.59 -10.67
C THR A 248 7.31 -18.26 -9.62
N ILE A 249 7.89 -19.10 -8.74
CA ILE A 249 7.14 -19.72 -7.65
C ILE A 249 6.57 -18.66 -6.70
N ALA A 250 7.36 -17.65 -6.34
CA ALA A 250 6.90 -16.59 -5.45
C ALA A 250 5.73 -15.79 -6.06
N PHE A 251 5.77 -15.49 -7.37
CA PHE A 251 4.68 -14.84 -8.08
C PHE A 251 3.46 -15.75 -8.20
N LEU A 252 3.62 -17.04 -8.54
CA LEU A 252 2.50 -17.98 -8.62
C LEU A 252 1.77 -18.10 -7.28
N LEU A 253 2.51 -18.20 -6.18
CA LEU A 253 1.95 -18.20 -4.84
C LEU A 253 1.23 -16.87 -4.54
N ALA A 254 1.85 -15.74 -4.87
CA ALA A 254 1.28 -14.43 -4.60
C ALA A 254 -0.01 -14.16 -5.40
N PHE A 255 0.00 -14.47 -6.70
CA PHE A 255 -1.18 -14.40 -7.56
C PHE A 255 -2.25 -15.39 -7.13
N GLY A 256 -1.89 -16.61 -6.72
CA GLY A 256 -2.84 -17.58 -6.17
C GLY A 256 -3.54 -17.05 -4.92
N MET A 257 -2.78 -16.48 -3.99
CA MET A 257 -3.32 -15.86 -2.76
C MET A 257 -4.16 -14.61 -3.04
N ALA A 258 -3.81 -13.82 -4.05
CA ALA A 258 -4.52 -12.60 -4.43
C ALA A 258 -5.59 -12.81 -5.52
N ALA A 259 -5.81 -14.03 -6.00
CA ALA A 259 -6.66 -14.33 -7.14
C ALA A 259 -8.11 -13.87 -6.91
N PHE A 260 -8.62 -14.00 -5.69
CA PHE A 260 -10.00 -13.63 -5.34
C PHE A 260 -10.31 -12.15 -5.54
N THR A 261 -9.30 -11.27 -5.61
CA THR A 261 -9.49 -9.85 -5.92
C THR A 261 -8.98 -9.49 -7.32
N ILE A 262 -7.88 -10.08 -7.77
CA ILE A 262 -7.30 -9.74 -9.09
C ILE A 262 -8.19 -10.25 -10.22
N VAL A 263 -8.73 -11.47 -10.12
CA VAL A 263 -9.55 -12.06 -11.20
C VAL A 263 -10.80 -11.21 -11.48
N PRO A 264 -11.62 -10.82 -10.48
CA PRO A 264 -12.75 -9.92 -10.72
C PRO A 264 -12.36 -8.57 -11.30
N GLN A 265 -11.23 -7.98 -10.87
CA GLN A 265 -10.75 -6.70 -11.40
C GLN A 265 -10.35 -6.81 -12.88
N VAL A 266 -9.64 -7.87 -13.25
CA VAL A 266 -9.24 -8.12 -14.64
C VAL A 266 -10.45 -8.37 -15.52
N GLN A 267 -11.42 -9.16 -15.05
CA GLN A 267 -12.67 -9.39 -15.78
C GLN A 267 -13.42 -8.08 -16.02
N ALA A 268 -13.60 -7.26 -14.99
CA ALA A 268 -14.28 -5.97 -15.09
C ALA A 268 -13.54 -4.95 -15.99
N TYR A 269 -12.23 -5.11 -16.20
CA TYR A 269 -11.48 -4.26 -17.13
C TYR A 269 -11.73 -4.60 -18.60
N PHE A 270 -12.06 -5.85 -18.91
CA PHE A 270 -12.26 -6.34 -20.28
C PHE A 270 -13.74 -6.41 -20.72
N THR A 271 -14.68 -6.21 -19.80
CA THR A 271 -16.13 -6.17 -20.07
C THR A 271 -16.64 -4.74 -20.09
#